data_AF-A0A3L6DUJ2-F1
#
_entry.id   AF-A0A3L6DUJ2-F1
#
_cell.length_a   1.000
_cell.length_b   1.000
_cell.length_c   1.000
_cell.angle_alpha   90.00
_cell.angle_beta   90.00
_cell.angle_gamma   90.00
#
_symmetry.space_group_name_H-M   'P 1'
#
loop_
_entity.id
_entity.type
_entity.pdbx_description
1 polymer ?
#
loop_
_entity_poly.entity_id
_entity_poly.type
_entity_poly.pdbx_seq_one_letter_code
_entity_poly.pdbx_strand_id
1 'polypeptide(L)'
;MHTFVSRRKIADKVASLGYFVVVPDFLHGDPYDPSNNAHSNPGTWIQSHNPQTAFEEAKPVIAAIKEKGVSSIGAAGYCWGAKVVVELAKVHEIQAAVLAHPSLLTVDDMKGQLVTKGSFESPKIEGD
;
A
#
# COMPACT_ATOMS: atom_id res chain seq x y z
N MET A 1 12.88 17.11 -3.47
CA MET A 1 13.13 15.68 -3.17
C MET A 1 12.91 15.44 -1.67
N HIS A 2 11.65 15.34 -1.18
CA HIS A 2 11.41 15.23 0.27
C HIS A 2 10.21 14.37 0.73
N THR A 3 9.56 13.60 -0.15
CA THR A 3 8.29 12.90 0.19
C THR A 3 8.35 11.36 0.21
N PHE A 4 9.54 10.75 0.11
CA PHE A 4 9.70 9.28 0.10
C PHE A 4 10.31 8.66 1.37
N VAL A 5 10.73 9.49 2.35
CA VAL A 5 11.55 9.01 3.49
C VAL A 5 10.76 8.12 4.46
N SER A 6 9.47 8.37 4.71
CA SER A 6 8.70 7.59 5.69
C SER A 6 8.35 6.18 5.21
N ARG A 7 7.99 6.01 3.92
CA ARG A 7 7.61 4.72 3.33
C ARG A 7 8.79 3.76 3.25
N ARG A 8 9.98 4.27 2.89
CA ARG A 8 11.20 3.48 2.81
C ARG A 8 11.63 2.95 4.18
N LYS A 9 11.55 3.75 5.24
CA LYS A 9 11.87 3.30 6.61
C LYS A 9 11.06 2.08 7.06
N ILE A 10 9.77 2.03 6.75
CA ILE A 10 8.92 0.89 7.08
C ILE A 10 9.34 -0.33 6.25
N ALA A 11 9.57 -0.14 4.95
CA ALA A 11 10.03 -1.20 4.06
C ALA A 11 11.40 -1.76 4.49
N ASP A 12 12.35 -0.89 4.85
CA ASP A 12 13.68 -1.26 5.31
C ASP A 12 13.60 -2.07 6.61
N LYS A 13 12.70 -1.69 7.53
CA LYS A 13 12.46 -2.45 8.76
C LYS A 13 11.90 -3.85 8.46
N VAL A 14 10.94 -3.97 7.53
CA VAL A 14 10.41 -5.27 7.13
C VAL A 14 11.48 -6.10 6.41
N ALA A 15 12.28 -5.48 5.55
CA ALA A 15 13.39 -6.15 4.87
C ALA A 15 14.46 -6.64 5.86
N SER A 16 14.75 -5.86 6.91
CA SER A 16 15.69 -6.25 7.97
C SER A 16 15.25 -7.50 8.76
N LEU A 17 13.96 -7.84 8.73
CA LEU A 17 13.42 -9.07 9.32
C LEU A 17 13.56 -10.29 8.40
N GLY A 18 14.22 -10.15 7.24
CA GLY A 18 14.49 -11.25 6.31
C GLY A 18 13.45 -11.42 5.19
N TYR A 19 12.53 -10.47 5.02
CA TYR A 19 11.53 -10.51 3.95
C TYR A 19 12.04 -9.84 2.68
N PHE A 20 11.66 -10.37 1.52
CA PHE A 20 11.83 -9.67 0.25
C PHE A 20 10.76 -8.59 0.12
N VAL A 21 11.16 -7.32 0.13
CA VAL A 21 10.24 -6.18 0.13
C VAL A 21 10.38 -5.39 -1.17
N VAL A 22 9.24 -5.08 -1.79
CA VAL A 22 9.14 -4.21 -2.97
C VAL A 22 8.21 -3.07 -2.63
N VAL A 23 8.60 -1.84 -3.00
CA VAL A 23 7.77 -0.64 -2.86
C VAL A 23 7.61 0.00 -4.24
N PRO A 24 6.58 -0.39 -5.01
CA PRO A 24 6.31 0.20 -6.31
C PRO A 24 5.86 1.65 -6.17
N ASP A 25 6.24 2.49 -7.14
CA ASP A 25 5.75 3.87 -7.22
C ASP A 25 4.53 3.95 -8.14
N PHE A 26 3.36 3.63 -7.59
CA PHE A 26 2.07 3.74 -8.31
C PHE A 26 1.58 5.18 -8.47
N LEU A 27 2.28 6.15 -7.88
CA LEU A 27 1.92 7.57 -7.97
C LEU A 27 2.75 8.28 -9.04
N HIS A 28 3.63 7.57 -9.75
CA HIS A 28 4.42 8.09 -10.87
C HIS A 28 5.21 9.36 -10.52
N GLY A 29 5.71 9.44 -9.29
CA GLY A 29 6.43 10.62 -8.79
C GLY A 29 5.54 11.81 -8.38
N ASP A 30 4.21 11.67 -8.40
CA ASP A 30 3.24 12.72 -8.08
C ASP A 30 2.44 12.43 -6.78
N PRO A 31 3.11 12.41 -5.60
CA PRO A 31 2.45 12.14 -4.34
C PRO A 31 1.48 13.26 -3.95
N TYR A 32 0.42 12.90 -3.23
CA TYR A 32 -0.46 13.88 -2.62
C TYR A 32 0.32 14.81 -1.69
N ASP A 33 0.18 16.12 -1.93
CA ASP A 33 0.81 17.18 -1.13
C ASP A 33 -0.25 18.23 -0.78
N PRO A 34 -0.72 18.29 0.46
CA PRO A 34 -1.74 19.25 0.88
C PRO A 34 -1.23 20.70 0.88
N SER A 35 0.08 20.93 0.81
CA SER A 35 0.67 22.26 0.67
C SER A 35 0.74 22.73 -0.80
N ASN A 36 0.56 21.81 -1.75
CA ASN A 36 0.48 22.12 -3.17
C ASN A 36 -0.95 22.56 -3.53
N ASN A 37 -1.09 23.80 -3.99
CA ASN A 37 -2.35 24.38 -4.43
C ASN A 37 -3.02 23.62 -5.58
N ALA A 38 -2.27 22.92 -6.43
CA ALA A 38 -2.82 22.02 -7.45
C ALA A 38 -3.55 20.80 -6.86
N HIS A 39 -3.17 20.38 -5.64
CA HIS A 39 -3.75 19.26 -4.89
C HIS A 39 -4.56 19.74 -3.68
N SER A 40 -4.90 21.03 -3.62
CA SER A 40 -5.67 21.64 -2.53
C SER A 40 -7.02 20.95 -2.24
N ASN A 41 -7.56 20.23 -3.23
CA ASN A 41 -8.67 19.31 -3.05
C ASN A 41 -8.19 17.85 -3.14
N PRO A 42 -8.31 17.05 -2.07
CA PRO A 42 -7.99 15.61 -2.11
C PRO A 42 -8.74 14.85 -3.21
N GLY A 43 -9.97 15.27 -3.52
CA GLY A 43 -10.81 14.61 -4.52
C GLY A 43 -10.27 14.71 -5.95
N THR A 44 -9.67 15.85 -6.33
CA THR A 44 -9.12 16.02 -7.68
C THR A 44 -7.87 15.17 -7.87
N TRP A 45 -7.03 15.06 -6.83
CA TRP A 45 -5.85 14.19 -6.85
C TRP A 45 -6.24 12.70 -6.91
N ILE A 46 -7.29 12.29 -6.20
CA ILE A 46 -7.80 10.90 -6.27
C ILE A 46 -8.36 10.57 -7.66
N GLN A 47 -8.97 11.53 -8.36
CA GLN A 47 -9.45 11.31 -9.72
C GLN A 47 -8.31 11.09 -10.72
N SER A 48 -7.22 11.85 -10.61
CA SER A 48 -6.03 11.64 -11.44
C SER A 48 -5.24 10.38 -11.04
N HIS A 49 -5.29 10.00 -9.77
CA HIS A 49 -4.64 8.81 -9.22
C HIS A 49 -5.69 7.82 -8.73
N ASN A 50 -6.45 7.23 -9.66
CA ASN A 50 -7.48 6.26 -9.27
C ASN A 50 -6.82 4.97 -8.72
N PRO A 51 -7.18 4.48 -7.52
CA PRO A 51 -6.68 3.21 -6.99
C PRO A 51 -6.86 2.02 -7.93
N GLN A 52 -7.89 2.03 -8.78
CA GLN A 52 -8.14 0.95 -9.73
C GLN A 52 -7.02 0.83 -10.78
N THR A 53 -6.47 1.96 -11.23
CA THR A 53 -5.33 1.96 -12.16
C THR A 53 -4.10 1.33 -11.50
N ALA A 54 -3.84 1.70 -10.24
CA ALA A 54 -2.73 1.13 -9.48
C ALA A 54 -2.92 -0.37 -9.16
N PHE A 55 -4.16 -0.84 -9.00
CA PHE A 55 -4.46 -2.26 -8.90
C PHE A 55 -4.07 -3.02 -10.19
N GLU A 56 -4.38 -2.48 -11.36
CA GLU A 56 -3.96 -3.08 -12.63
C GLU A 56 -2.43 -3.06 -12.80
N GLU A 57 -1.77 -1.96 -12.43
CA GLU A 57 -0.31 -1.84 -12.43
C GLU A 57 0.39 -2.75 -11.40
N ALA A 58 -0.29 -3.14 -10.32
CA ALA A 58 0.26 -4.04 -9.31
C ALA A 58 0.35 -5.49 -9.80
N LYS A 59 -0.52 -5.93 -10.73
CA LYS A 59 -0.52 -7.30 -11.27
C LYS A 59 0.83 -7.71 -11.90
N PRO A 60 1.42 -6.94 -12.84
CA PRO A 60 2.72 -7.30 -13.41
C PRO A 60 3.85 -7.27 -12.37
N VAL A 61 3.76 -6.41 -11.35
CA VAL A 61 4.73 -6.40 -10.24
C VAL A 61 4.64 -7.72 -9.45
N ILE A 62 3.44 -8.16 -9.11
CA ILE A 62 3.21 -9.44 -8.41
C ILE A 62 3.69 -10.61 -9.26
N ALA A 63 3.41 -10.62 -10.56
CA ALA A 63 3.90 -11.64 -11.48
C ALA A 63 5.44 -11.72 -11.48
N ALA A 64 6.13 -10.58 -11.59
CA ALA A 64 7.59 -10.53 -11.55
C ALA A 64 8.16 -10.99 -10.19
N ILE A 65 7.45 -10.75 -9.09
CA ILE A 65 7.84 -11.25 -7.76
C ILE A 65 7.68 -12.79 -7.69
N LYS A 66 6.58 -13.33 -8.23
CA LYS A 66 6.33 -14.78 -8.31
C LYS A 66 7.39 -15.47 -9.18
N GLU A 67 7.76 -14.87 -10.32
CA GLU A 67 8.82 -15.39 -11.21
C GLU A 67 10.19 -15.48 -10.53
N LYS A 68 10.47 -14.64 -9.53
CA LYS A 68 11.68 -14.72 -8.70
C LYS A 68 11.66 -15.88 -7.69
N GLY A 69 10.60 -16.68 -7.67
CA GLY A 69 10.46 -17.85 -6.79
C GLY A 69 9.79 -17.56 -5.45
N VAL A 70 9.16 -16.39 -5.28
CA VAL A 70 8.41 -16.06 -4.06
C VAL A 70 7.05 -16.76 -4.11
N SER A 71 6.78 -17.64 -3.14
CA SER A 71 5.55 -18.43 -3.05
C SER A 71 4.42 -17.76 -2.27
N SER A 72 4.75 -16.87 -1.34
CA SER A 72 3.81 -16.16 -0.47
C SER A 72 4.06 -14.67 -0.51
N ILE A 73 3.03 -13.89 -0.83
CA ILE A 73 3.06 -12.44 -0.98
C ILE A 73 2.03 -11.84 -0.02
N GLY A 74 2.51 -10.96 0.84
CA GLY A 74 1.66 -10.06 1.61
C GLY A 74 1.74 -8.64 1.06
N ALA A 75 0.66 -7.87 1.18
CA ALA A 75 0.66 -6.46 0.82
C ALA A 75 0.18 -5.59 1.98
N ALA A 76 0.80 -4.42 2.14
CA ALA A 76 0.43 -3.42 3.14
C ALA A 76 0.06 -2.11 2.46
N GLY A 77 -1.06 -1.52 2.86
CA GLY A 77 -1.64 -0.32 2.24
C GLY A 77 -1.99 0.75 3.27
N TYR A 78 -1.65 1.99 2.96
CA TYR A 78 -1.92 3.16 3.81
C TYR A 78 -2.85 4.14 3.09
N CYS A 79 -3.88 4.65 3.79
CA CYS A 79 -4.83 5.62 3.22
C CYS A 79 -5.39 5.14 1.88
N TRP A 80 -5.12 5.88 0.79
CA TRP A 80 -5.45 5.55 -0.59
C TRP A 80 -4.98 4.16 -1.01
N GLY A 81 -3.77 3.74 -0.59
CA GLY A 81 -3.19 2.45 -0.95
C GLY A 81 -3.91 1.25 -0.31
N ALA A 82 -4.73 1.48 0.72
CA ALA A 82 -5.54 0.41 1.29
C ALA A 82 -6.55 -0.14 0.28
N LYS A 83 -7.13 0.72 -0.56
CA LYS A 83 -8.07 0.29 -1.60
C LYS A 83 -7.41 -0.68 -2.59
N VAL A 84 -6.19 -0.36 -3.03
CA VAL A 84 -5.40 -1.24 -3.92
C VAL A 84 -5.17 -2.61 -3.28
N VAL A 85 -4.74 -2.63 -2.01
CA VAL A 85 -4.48 -3.89 -1.28
C VAL A 85 -5.74 -4.73 -1.12
N VAL A 86 -6.89 -4.10 -0.87
CA VAL A 86 -8.17 -4.83 -0.78
C VAL A 86 -8.56 -5.43 -2.12
N GLU A 87 -8.45 -4.69 -3.22
CA GLU A 87 -8.75 -5.25 -4.54
C GLU A 87 -7.82 -6.43 -4.89
N LEU A 88 -6.53 -6.36 -4.55
CA LEU A 88 -5.59 -7.47 -4.68
C LEU A 88 -5.98 -8.69 -3.83
N ALA A 89 -6.47 -8.47 -2.62
CA ALA A 89 -6.94 -9.54 -1.75
C ALA A 89 -8.19 -10.24 -2.32
N LYS A 90 -9.13 -9.50 -2.92
CA LYS A 90 -10.36 -10.05 -3.51
C LYS A 90 -10.09 -11.00 -4.68
N VAL A 91 -9.06 -10.73 -5.46
CA VAL A 91 -8.66 -11.58 -6.59
C VAL A 91 -7.65 -12.67 -6.19
N HIS A 92 -7.39 -12.83 -4.89
CA HIS A 92 -6.47 -13.84 -4.34
C HIS A 92 -5.03 -13.74 -4.87
N GLU A 93 -4.57 -12.54 -5.24
CA GLU A 93 -3.19 -12.31 -5.67
C GLU A 93 -2.21 -12.27 -4.49
N ILE A 94 -2.72 -12.02 -3.29
CA ILE A 94 -1.97 -11.93 -2.03
C ILE A 94 -2.56 -12.84 -0.96
N GLN A 95 -1.71 -13.39 -0.09
CA GLN A 95 -2.09 -14.26 1.01
C GLN A 95 -2.41 -13.50 2.30
N ALA A 96 -1.87 -12.28 2.45
CA ALA A 96 -2.11 -11.42 3.60
C ALA A 96 -2.23 -9.96 3.18
N ALA A 97 -3.18 -9.25 3.78
CA ALA A 97 -3.42 -7.84 3.55
C ALA A 97 -3.34 -7.08 4.88
N VAL A 98 -2.52 -6.02 4.94
CA VAL A 98 -2.42 -5.13 6.09
C VAL A 98 -2.94 -3.76 5.69
N LEU A 99 -3.96 -3.26 6.37
CA LEU A 99 -4.57 -1.96 6.09
C LEU A 99 -4.31 -1.02 7.26
N ALA A 100 -3.56 0.03 7.02
CA ALA A 100 -3.20 1.01 8.05
C ALA A 100 -3.82 2.37 7.71
N HIS A 101 -4.75 2.83 8.55
CA HIS A 101 -5.53 4.05 8.32
C HIS A 101 -6.14 4.09 6.89
N PRO A 102 -7.04 3.14 6.55
CA PRO A 102 -7.55 2.96 5.19
C PRO A 102 -8.51 4.07 4.76
N SER A 103 -8.64 4.28 3.45
CA SER A 103 -9.62 5.21 2.83
C SER A 103 -10.21 4.59 1.58
N LEU A 104 -11.36 5.13 1.13
CA LEU A 104 -12.06 4.71 -0.11
C LEU A 104 -12.58 3.26 -0.09
N LEU A 105 -12.75 2.68 1.10
CA LEU A 105 -13.34 1.36 1.27
C LEU A 105 -14.86 1.45 1.36
N THR A 106 -15.54 0.48 0.77
CA THR A 106 -16.98 0.24 0.86
C THR A 106 -17.27 -0.96 1.78
N VAL A 107 -18.53 -1.15 2.15
CA VAL A 107 -18.91 -2.33 2.96
C VAL A 107 -18.63 -3.63 2.21
N ASP A 108 -18.80 -3.66 0.89
CA ASP A 108 -18.51 -4.83 0.07
C ASP A 108 -17.00 -5.15 0.02
N ASP A 109 -16.14 -4.14 0.16
CA ASP A 109 -14.70 -4.34 0.30
C ASP A 109 -14.34 -5.12 1.56
N MET A 110 -15.11 -4.94 2.63
CA MET A 110 -14.90 -5.61 3.93
C MET A 110 -15.58 -6.97 4.03
N LYS A 111 -16.50 -7.30 3.13
CA LYS A 111 -17.15 -8.63 3.07
C LYS A 111 -16.23 -9.71 2.49
N GLY A 112 -15.16 -9.32 1.79
CA GLY A 112 -14.07 -10.21 1.40
C GLY A 112 -13.31 -10.72 2.64
N GLN A 113 -12.59 -11.84 2.52
CA GLN A 113 -11.92 -12.56 3.62
C GLN A 113 -10.74 -11.81 4.30
N LEU A 114 -10.84 -10.50 4.48
CA LEU A 114 -9.90 -9.63 5.20
C LEU A 114 -10.09 -9.80 6.72
N VAL A 115 -9.84 -10.98 7.23
CA VAL A 115 -9.89 -11.25 8.68
C VAL A 115 -8.48 -11.30 9.21
N THR A 116 -7.97 -10.17 9.70
CA THR A 116 -7.03 -10.12 10.82
C THR A 116 -7.11 -8.76 11.51
N LYS A 117 -7.64 -8.73 12.74
CA LYS A 117 -7.44 -7.60 13.67
C LYS A 117 -6.02 -7.68 14.21
N GLY A 118 -5.07 -7.05 13.52
CA GLY A 118 -3.74 -6.77 14.07
C GLY A 118 -3.72 -5.34 14.62
N SER A 119 -3.81 -5.17 15.93
CA SER A 119 -3.44 -3.90 16.56
C SER A 119 -1.93 -3.73 16.41
N PHE A 120 -1.49 -2.92 15.45
CA PHE A 120 -0.08 -2.55 15.33
C PHE A 120 0.21 -1.50 16.41
N GLU A 121 0.64 -1.93 17.59
CA GLU A 121 1.24 -1.02 18.55
C GLU A 121 2.49 -0.43 17.93
N SER A 122 2.57 0.90 17.90
CA SER A 122 3.77 1.60 17.44
C SER A 122 4.93 1.13 18.31
N PRO A 123 6.04 0.63 17.72
CA PRO A 123 7.25 0.43 18.50
C PRO A 123 7.64 1.78 19.06
N LYS A 124 7.76 1.88 20.39
CA LYS A 124 8.33 3.07 21.03
C LYS A 124 9.71 3.28 20.39
N ILE A 125 9.84 4.38 19.65
CA ILE A 125 11.12 4.79 19.09
C ILE A 125 11.82 5.50 20.25
N GLU A 126 12.64 4.77 21.00
CA GLU A 126 13.61 5.38 21.92
C GLU A 126 14.73 6.00 21.10
N GLY A 127 14.98 7.29 21.37
CA GLY A 127 16.26 8.01 21.25
C GLY A 127 17.06 7.92 19.94
N ASP A 128 17.11 9.03 19.19
CA ASP A 128 18.25 9.97 19.21
C ASP A 128 17.96 11.22 18.36
#